data_AF-A0A7S1S065-F1
#
_entry.id   AF-A0A7S1S065-F1
#
_cell.length_a   1.000
_cell.length_b   1.000
_cell.length_c   1.000
_cell.angle_alpha   90.00
_cell.angle_beta   90.00
_cell.angle_gamma   90.00
#
_symmetry.space_group_name_H-M   'P 1'
#
loop_
_entity.id
_entity.type
_entity.pdbx_description
1 polymer ?
#
loop_
_entity_poly.entity_id
_entity_poly.type
_entity_poly.pdbx_seq_one_letter_code
_entity_poly.pdbx_strand_id
1 'polypeptide(L)'
;MRGKEFNVLASWGEIVSWLDEAKNSVHAIPFLEPSGQYFEISNTSLRAVEIAHKARSQLRSWINTPAARAAGAVYRRFGPAEWWNQLARYRFLLSPTGSGIQTAKNIEALLVLTIPIVTRPDEFTTYDELVEMGFPIVLVRRWSDVTLNRTAAWWAELSPRLHSFRRNCLTAEGFWRMYMGDVSRCE
;
A
#
# COMPACT_ATOMS: atom_id res chain seq x y z
N MET A 1 23.44 5.89 -1.61
CA MET A 1 22.00 6.08 -1.92
C MET A 1 21.68 7.54 -1.70
N ARG A 2 20.96 8.20 -2.62
CA ARG A 2 20.47 9.57 -2.39
C ARG A 2 19.51 9.54 -1.21
N GLY A 3 19.56 10.54 -0.33
CA GLY A 3 18.63 10.66 0.80
C GLY A 3 17.18 10.76 0.31
N LYS A 4 16.22 10.45 1.18
CA LYS A 4 14.79 10.65 0.88
C LYS A 4 14.52 12.16 0.74
N GLU A 5 14.10 12.57 -0.46
CA GLU A 5 13.89 13.98 -0.84
C GLU A 5 12.49 14.46 -0.48
N PHE A 6 11.50 13.56 -0.48
CA PHE A 6 10.09 13.89 -0.28
C PHE A 6 9.49 13.12 0.89
N ASN A 7 8.41 13.66 1.48
CA ASN A 7 7.79 13.05 2.65
C ASN A 7 6.83 11.92 2.25
N VAL A 8 5.64 12.25 1.75
CA VAL A 8 4.55 11.27 1.56
C VAL A 8 4.05 11.28 0.11
N LEU A 9 4.05 10.13 -0.53
CA LEU A 9 3.51 9.93 -1.87
C LEU A 9 2.12 9.28 -1.81
N ALA A 10 1.13 9.87 -2.47
CA ALA A 10 -0.04 9.15 -2.97
C ALA A 10 0.17 8.84 -4.44
N SER A 11 0.00 7.58 -4.83
CA SER A 11 0.00 7.18 -6.23
C SER A 11 -0.95 6.01 -6.44
N TRP A 12 -1.48 5.90 -7.66
CA TRP A 12 -2.26 4.75 -8.08
C TRP A 12 -1.96 4.41 -9.53
N GLY A 13 -1.92 3.12 -9.82
CA GLY A 13 -1.69 2.62 -11.17
C GLY A 13 -2.87 2.92 -12.10
N GLU A 14 -2.56 3.23 -13.36
CA GLU A 14 -3.57 3.44 -14.41
C GLU A 14 -4.37 2.18 -14.71
N ILE A 15 -3.74 1.01 -14.56
CA ILE A 15 -4.32 -0.32 -14.81
C ILE A 15 -5.56 -0.59 -13.94
N VAL A 16 -5.64 0.03 -12.76
CA VAL A 16 -6.76 -0.17 -11.81
C VAL A 16 -7.67 1.07 -11.72
N SER A 17 -7.58 1.99 -12.67
CA SER A 17 -8.44 3.18 -12.73
C SER A 17 -9.91 2.85 -12.91
N TRP A 18 -10.25 1.65 -13.41
CA TRP A 18 -11.64 1.16 -13.47
C TRP A 18 -12.29 1.07 -12.09
N LEU A 19 -11.52 0.85 -11.01
CA LEU A 19 -12.00 0.92 -9.63
C LEU A 19 -12.39 2.33 -9.21
N ASP A 20 -12.00 3.37 -9.96
CA ASP A 20 -12.26 4.77 -9.59
C ASP A 20 -13.56 5.33 -10.19
N GLU A 21 -14.20 4.60 -11.11
CA GLU A 21 -15.43 5.04 -11.77
C GLU A 21 -16.66 4.58 -10.99
N ALA A 22 -17.51 5.53 -10.58
CA ALA A 22 -18.75 5.23 -9.87
C ALA A 22 -19.69 4.29 -10.66
N LYS A 23 -19.61 4.31 -11.99
CA LYS A 23 -20.36 3.41 -12.87
C LYS A 23 -19.87 1.97 -12.83
N ASN A 24 -18.69 1.68 -12.28
CA ASN A 24 -18.17 0.32 -12.09
C ASN A 24 -18.42 -0.19 -10.66
N SER A 25 -19.34 0.46 -9.92
CA SER A 25 -19.95 -0.15 -8.75
C SER A 25 -20.45 -1.55 -9.13
N VAL A 26 -20.25 -2.52 -8.25
CA VAL A 26 -20.55 -3.95 -8.29
C VAL A 26 -21.77 -4.39 -9.14
N HIS A 27 -22.75 -3.52 -9.33
CA HIS A 27 -23.96 -3.74 -10.13
C HIS A 27 -23.81 -3.56 -11.65
N ALA A 28 -22.70 -3.05 -12.15
CA ALA A 28 -22.54 -2.71 -13.57
C ALA A 28 -21.51 -3.56 -14.32
N ILE A 29 -20.87 -4.52 -13.64
CA ILE A 29 -20.05 -5.53 -14.31
C ILE A 29 -21.03 -6.64 -14.71
N PRO A 30 -21.36 -6.80 -16.01
CA PRO A 30 -22.11 -7.97 -16.44
C PRO A 30 -21.26 -9.18 -16.06
N PHE A 31 -21.83 -10.08 -15.26
CA PHE A 31 -21.18 -11.34 -14.92
C PHE A 31 -20.64 -11.98 -16.21
N LEU A 32 -19.32 -12.07 -16.27
CA LEU A 32 -18.61 -12.69 -17.38
C LEU A 32 -19.07 -14.13 -17.52
N GLU A 33 -19.21 -14.56 -18.77
CA GLU A 33 -19.67 -15.88 -19.14
C GLU A 33 -18.87 -16.99 -18.43
N PRO A 34 -19.50 -18.14 -18.10
CA PRO A 34 -18.86 -19.24 -17.37
C PRO A 34 -17.73 -19.94 -18.13
N SER A 35 -17.54 -19.64 -19.42
CA SER A 35 -16.55 -20.26 -20.29
C SER A 35 -15.32 -19.38 -20.40
N GLY A 36 -14.42 -19.51 -19.43
CA GLY A 36 -13.21 -18.70 -19.32
C GLY A 36 -12.37 -18.64 -20.59
N GLN A 37 -11.85 -17.45 -20.89
CA GLN A 37 -10.63 -17.25 -21.67
C GLN A 37 -9.85 -16.06 -21.06
N TYR A 38 -8.74 -16.42 -20.41
CA TYR A 38 -7.69 -15.57 -19.83
C TYR A 38 -8.05 -14.73 -18.60
N PHE A 39 -7.94 -15.38 -17.43
CA PHE A 39 -8.03 -14.87 -16.06
C PHE A 39 -9.38 -14.22 -15.69
N GLU A 40 -10.20 -14.95 -14.94
CA GLU A 40 -11.29 -14.37 -14.15
C GLU A 40 -10.77 -13.12 -13.41
N ILE A 41 -11.49 -12.01 -13.58
CA ILE A 41 -11.07 -10.67 -13.18
C ILE A 41 -10.83 -10.65 -11.68
N SER A 42 -9.56 -10.78 -11.28
CA SER A 42 -9.08 -10.79 -9.91
C SER A 42 -9.62 -11.96 -9.07
N ASN A 43 -8.72 -12.67 -8.41
CA ASN A 43 -8.97 -13.62 -7.32
C ASN A 43 -9.64 -13.00 -6.07
N THR A 44 -10.56 -12.06 -6.25
CA THR A 44 -11.10 -11.19 -5.21
C THR A 44 -12.62 -11.27 -5.15
N SER A 45 -13.18 -11.18 -3.95
CA SER A 45 -14.63 -11.11 -3.77
C SER A 45 -15.16 -9.73 -4.15
N LEU A 46 -16.45 -9.66 -4.54
CA LEU A 46 -17.14 -8.37 -4.75
C LEU A 46 -17.01 -7.46 -3.52
N ARG A 47 -17.05 -8.04 -2.32
CA ARG A 47 -16.83 -7.32 -1.07
C ARG A 47 -15.44 -6.67 -0.99
N ALA A 48 -14.40 -7.38 -1.41
CA ALA A 48 -13.05 -6.83 -1.41
C ALA A 48 -12.87 -5.73 -2.49
N VAL A 49 -13.58 -5.82 -3.62
CA VAL A 49 -13.68 -4.73 -4.61
C VAL A 49 -14.32 -3.48 -3.99
N GLU A 50 -15.43 -3.63 -3.27
CA GLU A 50 -16.09 -2.51 -2.58
C GLU A 50 -15.18 -1.83 -1.56
N ILE A 51 -14.48 -2.64 -0.74
CA ILE A 51 -13.53 -2.14 0.25
C ILE A 51 -12.41 -1.35 -0.44
N ALA A 52 -11.86 -1.90 -1.54
CA ALA A 52 -10.82 -1.24 -2.30
C ALA A 52 -11.30 0.10 -2.90
N HIS A 53 -12.49 0.11 -3.52
CA HIS A 53 -13.10 1.33 -4.05
C HIS A 53 -13.28 2.37 -2.95
N LYS A 54 -13.87 1.99 -1.81
CA LYS A 54 -14.09 2.89 -0.67
C LYS A 54 -12.77 3.47 -0.15
N ALA A 55 -11.75 2.65 0.07
CA ALA A 55 -10.45 3.09 0.57
C ALA A 55 -9.77 4.08 -0.39
N ARG A 56 -9.84 3.82 -1.70
CA ARG A 56 -9.31 4.72 -2.75
C ARG A 56 -10.07 6.05 -2.80
N SER A 57 -11.40 6.00 -2.77
CA SER A 57 -12.26 7.19 -2.76
C SER A 57 -11.99 8.07 -1.53
N GLN A 58 -11.82 7.47 -0.36
CA GLN A 58 -11.44 8.18 0.87
C GLN A 58 -10.06 8.84 0.74
N LEU A 59 -9.06 8.13 0.20
CA LEU A 59 -7.73 8.71 -0.02
C LEU A 59 -7.79 9.88 -0.99
N ARG A 60 -8.53 9.74 -2.09
CA ARG A 60 -8.68 10.78 -3.11
C ARG A 60 -9.37 12.03 -2.58
N SER A 61 -10.36 11.86 -1.69
CA SER A 61 -10.99 12.97 -1.00
C SER A 61 -9.98 13.69 -0.09
N TRP A 62 -9.22 12.94 0.72
CA TRP A 62 -8.29 13.52 1.68
C TRP A 62 -7.06 14.17 1.04
N ILE A 63 -6.46 13.58 -0.01
CA ILE A 63 -5.18 14.04 -0.58
C ILE A 63 -5.24 15.47 -1.14
N ASN A 64 -6.43 15.97 -1.48
CA ASN A 64 -6.64 17.32 -2.00
C ASN A 64 -6.88 18.37 -0.89
N THR A 65 -6.94 17.96 0.37
CA THR A 65 -7.22 18.86 1.51
C THR A 65 -5.98 19.65 1.96
N PRO A 66 -6.16 20.79 2.66
CA PRO A 66 -5.06 21.50 3.33
C PRO A 66 -4.30 20.61 4.33
N ALA A 67 -5.00 19.71 5.03
CA ALA A 67 -4.39 18.80 6.00
C ALA A 67 -3.38 17.84 5.34
N ALA A 68 -3.72 17.28 4.17
CA ALA A 68 -2.79 16.44 3.41
C ALA A 68 -1.54 17.21 2.97
N ARG A 69 -1.71 18.44 2.47
CA ARG A 69 -0.56 19.30 2.12
C ARG A 69 0.31 19.63 3.34
N ALA A 70 -0.30 19.91 4.49
CA ALA A 70 0.42 20.17 5.74
C ALA A 70 1.21 18.94 6.23
N ALA A 71 0.75 17.73 5.91
CA ALA A 71 1.50 16.49 6.15
C ALA A 71 2.64 16.25 5.15
N GLY A 72 2.80 17.10 4.14
CA GLY A 72 3.76 16.91 3.05
C GLY A 72 3.37 15.79 2.09
N ALA A 73 2.07 15.47 2.01
CA ALA A 73 1.54 14.50 1.07
C ALA A 73 1.30 15.12 -0.31
N VAL A 74 1.75 14.42 -1.34
CA VAL A 74 1.56 14.81 -2.74
C VAL A 74 0.97 13.66 -3.54
N TYR A 75 0.07 13.99 -4.46
CA TYR A 75 -0.40 13.05 -5.45
C TYR A 75 0.43 13.15 -6.73
N ARG A 76 0.94 12.01 -7.24
CA ARG A 76 1.67 11.92 -8.50
C ARG A 76 1.33 10.63 -9.25
N ARG A 77 1.34 10.71 -10.58
CA ARG A 77 1.31 9.57 -11.49
C ARG A 77 2.69 9.38 -12.11
N PHE A 78 3.10 8.14 -12.25
CA PHE A 78 4.37 7.77 -12.85
C PHE A 78 4.14 6.61 -13.83
N GLY A 79 4.88 6.61 -14.93
CA GLY A 79 4.90 5.46 -15.83
C GLY A 79 5.64 4.27 -15.18
N PRO A 80 5.44 3.02 -15.67
CA PRO A 80 6.12 1.84 -15.13
C PRO A 80 7.64 1.98 -15.08
N ALA A 81 8.25 2.60 -16.10
CA ALA A 81 9.70 2.82 -16.17
C ALA A 81 10.23 3.81 -15.10
N GLU A 82 9.38 4.71 -14.63
CA GLU A 82 9.75 5.75 -13.65
C GLU A 82 9.45 5.32 -12.21
N TRP A 83 8.50 4.41 -12.03
CA TRP A 83 7.91 4.04 -10.74
C TRP A 83 8.95 3.81 -9.65
N TRP A 84 9.89 2.90 -9.88
CA TRP A 84 10.90 2.51 -8.90
C TRP A 84 11.81 3.66 -8.49
N ASN A 85 12.28 4.43 -9.47
CA ASN A 85 13.15 5.58 -9.23
C ASN A 85 12.42 6.69 -8.48
N GLN A 86 11.15 6.93 -8.79
CA GLN A 86 10.35 7.95 -8.13
C GLN A 86 9.96 7.53 -6.72
N LEU A 87 9.47 6.30 -6.53
CA LEU A 87 9.06 5.76 -5.24
C LEU A 87 10.21 5.78 -4.22
N ALA A 88 11.44 5.49 -4.66
CA ALA A 88 12.63 5.51 -3.81
C ALA A 88 12.95 6.89 -3.20
N ARG A 89 12.43 7.99 -3.75
CA ARG A 89 12.68 9.36 -3.28
C ARG A 89 11.80 9.76 -2.10
N TYR A 90 10.75 8.99 -1.79
CA TYR A 90 9.79 9.30 -0.72
C TYR A 90 10.07 8.49 0.55
N ARG A 91 9.77 9.09 1.71
CA ARG A 91 9.78 8.37 2.99
C ARG A 91 8.60 7.42 3.11
N PHE A 92 7.42 7.85 2.65
CA PHE A 92 6.18 7.09 2.79
C PHE A 92 5.41 6.94 1.48
N LEU A 93 4.69 5.82 1.35
CA LEU A 93 3.68 5.58 0.31
C LEU A 93 2.30 5.43 0.96
N LEU A 94 1.33 6.26 0.60
CA LEU A 94 -0.07 6.10 0.96
C LEU A 94 -0.64 4.92 0.17
N SER A 95 -0.92 3.83 0.87
CA SER A 95 -1.28 2.54 0.30
C SER A 95 -2.70 2.18 0.75
N PRO A 96 -3.74 2.70 0.07
CA PRO A 96 -5.12 2.35 0.42
C PRO A 96 -5.31 0.84 0.19
N THR A 97 -6.16 0.20 0.99
CA THR A 97 -6.48 -1.22 0.82
C THR A 97 -6.88 -1.51 -0.64
N GLY A 98 -6.28 -2.55 -1.23
CA GLY A 98 -6.64 -3.02 -2.56
C GLY A 98 -7.68 -4.13 -2.50
N SER A 99 -8.03 -4.70 -3.65
CA SER A 99 -8.89 -5.88 -3.71
C SER A 99 -8.19 -7.15 -3.22
N GLY A 100 -6.86 -7.13 -3.08
CA GLY A 100 -6.09 -8.12 -2.33
C GLY A 100 -5.63 -7.56 -0.98
N ILE A 101 -5.64 -8.40 0.06
CA ILE A 101 -5.25 -8.01 1.43
C ILE A 101 -3.74 -7.69 1.50
N GLN A 102 -2.89 -8.36 0.72
CA GLN A 102 -1.45 -8.09 0.65
C GLN A 102 -1.05 -7.55 -0.73
N THR A 103 -1.29 -6.26 -0.97
CA THR A 103 -1.05 -5.65 -2.28
C THR A 103 0.45 -5.49 -2.58
N ALA A 104 0.85 -5.80 -3.82
CA ALA A 104 2.23 -5.70 -4.31
C ALA A 104 2.91 -4.35 -4.00
N LYS A 105 2.18 -3.23 -4.09
CA LYS A 105 2.68 -1.88 -3.77
C LYS A 105 3.31 -1.73 -2.38
N ASN A 106 2.89 -2.51 -1.38
CA ASN A 106 3.51 -2.49 -0.05
C ASN A 106 4.93 -3.06 -0.13
N ILE A 107 5.09 -4.19 -0.82
CA ILE A 107 6.38 -4.85 -1.02
C ILE A 107 7.29 -4.00 -1.92
N GLU A 108 6.76 -3.43 -3.01
CA GLU A 108 7.49 -2.52 -3.90
C GLU A 108 8.08 -1.32 -3.12
N ALA A 109 7.27 -0.69 -2.28
CA ALA A 109 7.73 0.41 -1.42
C ALA A 109 8.85 -0.03 -0.48
N LEU A 110 8.68 -1.17 0.20
CA LEU A 110 9.68 -1.68 1.14
C LEU A 110 11.00 -2.09 0.45
N LEU A 111 10.95 -2.61 -0.78
CA LEU A 111 12.13 -2.91 -1.59
C LEU A 111 12.99 -1.66 -1.87
N VAL A 112 12.37 -0.50 -2.00
CA VAL A 112 13.05 0.81 -2.17
C VAL A 112 13.12 1.63 -0.87
N LEU A 113 12.95 0.96 0.28
CA LEU A 113 13.09 1.56 1.61
C LEU A 113 12.12 2.73 1.84
N THR A 114 10.93 2.64 1.27
CA THR A 114 9.79 3.55 1.46
C THR A 114 8.76 2.83 2.31
N ILE A 115 8.28 3.48 3.38
CA ILE A 115 7.35 2.87 4.33
C ILE A 115 5.90 3.00 3.83
N PRO A 116 5.17 1.89 3.65
CA PRO A 116 3.74 1.94 3.37
C PRO A 116 2.95 2.50 4.57
N ILE A 117 2.04 3.44 4.31
CA ILE A 117 0.99 3.85 5.24
C ILE A 117 -0.32 3.25 4.72
N VAL A 118 -0.85 2.28 5.45
CA VAL A 118 -2.00 1.48 5.06
C VAL A 118 -3.20 1.87 5.92
N THR A 119 -4.36 2.06 5.29
CA THR A 119 -5.63 2.11 6.04
C THR A 119 -5.94 0.74 6.58
N ARG A 120 -6.14 0.61 7.90
CA ARG A 120 -6.57 -0.62 8.56
C ARG A 120 -8.10 -0.76 8.44
N PRO A 121 -8.63 -1.60 7.52
CA PRO A 121 -10.04 -1.94 7.53
C PRO A 121 -10.36 -2.76 8.79
N ASP A 122 -11.56 -2.61 9.33
CA ASP A 122 -11.97 -3.34 10.53
C ASP A 122 -12.16 -4.84 10.23
N GLU A 123 -12.34 -5.20 8.96
CA GLU A 123 -12.62 -6.56 8.51
C GLU A 123 -11.39 -7.47 8.32
N PHE A 124 -10.16 -6.93 8.29
CA PHE A 124 -8.96 -7.73 8.02
C PHE A 124 -7.87 -7.54 9.09
N THR A 125 -7.57 -8.60 9.84
CA THR A 125 -6.49 -8.65 10.85
C THR A 125 -5.11 -8.80 10.24
N THR A 126 -5.00 -9.21 8.97
CA THR A 126 -3.73 -9.52 8.31
C THR A 126 -2.72 -8.38 8.37
N TYR A 127 -3.17 -7.12 8.36
CA TYR A 127 -2.24 -5.99 8.50
C TYR A 127 -1.67 -5.88 9.92
N ASP A 128 -2.44 -6.22 10.95
CA ASP A 128 -1.95 -6.28 12.33
C ASP A 128 -0.91 -7.40 12.46
N GLU A 129 -1.21 -8.59 11.91
CA GLU A 129 -0.28 -9.73 11.88
C GLU A 129 1.03 -9.39 11.16
N LEU A 130 0.98 -8.61 10.07
CA LEU A 130 2.20 -8.13 9.40
C LEU A 130 3.02 -7.21 10.31
N VAL A 131 2.38 -6.30 11.04
CA VAL A 131 3.07 -5.43 12.01
C VAL A 131 3.68 -6.26 13.15
N GLU A 132 2.94 -7.23 13.68
CA GLU A 132 3.42 -8.16 14.72
C GLU A 132 4.61 -8.98 14.23
N MET A 133 4.60 -9.41 12.97
CA MET A 133 5.71 -10.08 12.30
C MET A 133 6.89 -9.14 12.03
N GLY A 134 6.79 -7.84 12.31
CA GLY A 134 7.88 -6.88 12.18
C GLY A 134 7.96 -6.17 10.82
N PHE A 135 6.92 -6.24 9.99
CA PHE A 135 6.90 -5.47 8.75
C PHE A 135 6.93 -3.96 9.06
N PRO A 136 7.81 -3.17 8.42
CA PRO A 136 7.87 -1.73 8.63
C PRO A 136 6.77 -1.04 7.81
N ILE A 137 5.53 -1.22 8.25
CA ILE A 137 4.32 -0.58 7.72
C ILE A 137 3.66 0.24 8.83
N VAL A 138 2.99 1.32 8.45
CA VAL A 138 2.17 2.14 9.36
C VAL A 138 0.71 1.83 9.11
N LEU A 139 -0.03 1.52 10.17
CA LEU A 139 -1.48 1.37 10.11
C LEU A 139 -2.18 2.64 10.60
N VAL A 140 -3.11 3.15 9.80
CA VAL A 140 -3.97 4.28 10.17
C VAL A 140 -5.43 3.89 10.07
N ARG A 141 -6.29 4.42 10.94
CA ARG A 141 -7.74 4.24 10.80
C ARG A 141 -8.32 5.22 9.79
N ARG A 142 -7.76 6.42 9.72
CA ARG A 142 -8.22 7.49 8.83
C ARG A 142 -7.03 8.20 8.22
N TRP A 143 -7.16 8.69 6.99
CA TRP A 143 -6.09 9.46 6.35
C TRP A 143 -5.75 10.77 7.08
N SER A 144 -6.70 11.35 7.82
CA SER A 144 -6.45 12.51 8.70
C SER A 144 -5.43 12.24 9.81
N ASP A 145 -5.17 10.97 10.13
CA ASP A 145 -4.15 10.57 11.10
C ASP A 145 -2.73 10.78 10.56
N VAL A 146 -2.57 10.95 9.24
CA VAL A 146 -1.30 11.27 8.60
C VAL A 146 -1.03 12.75 8.76
N THR A 147 -0.19 13.09 9.73
CA THR A 147 0.24 14.47 10.05
C THR A 147 1.75 14.57 9.97
N LEU A 148 2.29 15.79 9.84
CA LEU A 148 3.73 16.01 9.79
C LEU A 148 4.43 15.40 11.02
N ASN A 149 3.92 15.69 12.23
CA ASN A 149 4.49 15.18 13.48
C ASN A 149 4.48 13.65 13.54
N ARG A 150 3.37 13.01 13.14
CA ARG A 150 3.26 11.54 13.14
C ARG A 150 4.18 10.91 12.09
N THR A 151 4.25 11.47 10.88
CA THR A 151 5.19 10.98 9.86
C THR A 151 6.65 11.11 10.28
N ALA A 152 7.01 12.18 11.00
CA ALA A 152 8.35 12.32 11.57
C ALA A 152 8.63 11.23 12.64
N ALA A 153 7.68 11.00 13.54
CA ALA A 153 7.81 9.97 14.58
C ALA A 153 7.92 8.55 13.97
N TRP A 154 7.02 8.20 13.04
CA TRP A 154 7.06 6.91 12.34
C TRP A 154 8.35 6.72 11.57
N TRP A 155 8.88 7.77 10.93
CA TRP A 155 10.15 7.67 10.21
C TRP A 155 11.30 7.39 11.16
N ALA A 156 11.38 8.10 12.28
CA ALA A 156 12.41 7.89 13.29
C ALA A 156 12.37 6.47 13.87
N GLU A 157 11.17 5.93 14.09
CA GLU A 157 10.97 4.57 14.61
C GLU A 157 11.29 3.48 13.58
N LEU A 158 10.76 3.61 12.36
CA LEU A 158 10.76 2.52 11.37
C LEU A 158 11.94 2.55 10.41
N SER A 159 12.51 3.71 10.10
CA SER A 159 13.57 3.80 9.09
C SER A 159 14.87 3.05 9.45
N PRO A 160 15.31 2.96 10.72
CA PRO A 160 16.56 2.27 11.07
C PRO A 160 16.57 0.78 10.67
N ARG A 161 15.39 0.14 10.65
CA ARG A 161 15.23 -1.30 10.37
C ARG A 161 15.02 -1.64 8.90
N LEU A 162 14.71 -0.66 8.03
CA LEU A 162 14.35 -0.92 6.62
C LEU A 162 15.41 -1.72 5.85
N HIS A 163 16.69 -1.41 6.07
CA HIS A 163 17.78 -2.12 5.39
C HIS A 163 17.90 -3.57 5.85
N SER A 164 17.77 -3.82 7.15
CA SER A 164 17.80 -5.17 7.73
C SER A 164 16.62 -5.98 7.21
N PHE A 165 15.41 -5.42 7.33
CA PHE A 165 14.17 -6.04 6.84
C PHE A 165 14.27 -6.42 5.37
N ARG A 166 14.74 -5.51 4.50
CA ARG A 166 14.89 -5.82 3.07
C ARG A 166 15.88 -6.95 2.83
N ARG A 167 17.02 -6.95 3.53
CA ARG A 167 18.07 -7.97 3.35
C ARG A 167 17.64 -9.35 3.82
N ASN A 168 16.84 -9.41 4.88
CA ASN A 168 16.54 -10.66 5.57
C ASN A 168 15.17 -11.25 5.18
N CYS A 169 14.19 -10.39 4.88
CA CYS A 169 12.81 -10.80 4.64
C CYS A 169 12.29 -10.55 3.23
N LEU A 170 12.86 -9.59 2.50
CA LEU A 170 12.47 -9.32 1.10
C LEU A 170 13.41 -10.01 0.10
N THR A 171 13.70 -11.28 0.36
CA THR A 171 14.43 -12.18 -0.53
C THR A 171 13.59 -13.42 -0.80
N ALA A 172 13.93 -14.19 -1.83
CA ALA A 172 13.24 -15.46 -2.10
C ALA A 172 13.35 -16.42 -0.90
N GLU A 173 14.53 -16.48 -0.27
CA GLU A 173 14.75 -17.26 0.94
C GLU A 173 13.92 -16.76 2.12
N GLY A 174 13.90 -15.45 2.37
CA GLY A 174 13.10 -14.83 3.43
C GLY A 174 11.60 -15.10 3.26
N PHE A 175 11.11 -15.02 2.02
CA PHE A 175 9.73 -15.39 1.68
C PHE A 175 9.41 -16.84 2.07
N TRP A 176 10.25 -17.80 1.66
CA TRP A 176 10.01 -19.21 1.97
C TRP A 176 10.10 -19.49 3.47
N ARG A 177 11.03 -18.87 4.18
CA ARG A 177 11.15 -19.02 5.64
C ARG A 177 9.91 -18.48 6.37
N MET A 178 9.34 -17.36 5.94
CA MET A 178 8.06 -16.87 6.47
C MET A 178 6.92 -17.85 6.17
N TYR A 179 6.84 -18.35 4.93
CA TYR A 179 5.79 -19.28 4.51
C TYR A 179 5.82 -20.61 5.27
N MET A 180 7.01 -21.12 5.54
CA MET A 180 7.22 -22.38 6.28
C MET A 180 7.07 -22.23 7.81
N GLY A 181 6.96 -21.00 8.32
CA GLY A 181 6.87 -20.74 9.76
C GLY A 181 8.21 -20.74 10.49
N ASP A 182 9.34 -20.69 9.77
CA ASP A 182 10.69 -20.67 10.34
C ASP A 182 11.10 -19.29 10.89
N VAL A 183 10.24 -18.29 10.72
CA VAL A 183 10.44 -16.91 11.15
C VAL A 183 9.21 -16.45 11.92
N SER A 184 9.39 -16.21 13.22
CA SER A 184 8.35 -15.60 14.07
C SER A 184 8.36 -14.07 13.98
N ARG A 185 9.47 -13.47 13.54
CA ARG A 185 9.63 -12.03 13.36
C ARG A 185 10.72 -11.70 12.33
N CYS A 186 10.43 -10.75 11.47
CA CYS A 186 11.31 -10.26 10.41
C CYS A 186 12.33 -9.23 10.91
N GLU A 187 13.03 -9.52 12.02
CA GLU A 187 14.09 -8.68 12.62
C GLU A 187 15.15 -9.51 13.32
#